data_AF-A0A0G4G479-F1
#
_entry.id   AF-A0A0G4G479-F1
#
_cell.length_a   1.000
_cell.length_b   1.000
_cell.length_c   1.000
_cell.angle_alpha   90.00
_cell.angle_beta   90.00
_cell.angle_gamma   90.00
#
_symmetry.space_group_name_H-M   'P 1'
#
loop_
_entity.id
_entity.type
_entity.pdbx_description
1 polymer ?
#
loop_
_entity_poly.entity_id
_entity_poly.type
_entity_poly.pdbx_seq_one_letter_code
_entity_poly.pdbx_strand_id
1 'polypeptide(L)'
;MGGVSPVTRQLLEGCARRTFTVGQVARLIRQGADPRALGRLRVHGSIPGRAPSWQNRRCSCLSFAIDSPTNRPFLVASGADDSQVPVVLPQWSSRQLQRDILSALIDGGADINADDFVEQPPIMVAIRAGNMTAVEALLARQADVRGIWGPVMRLPHLGRAAPSATREYEETLMSIYRRLVQHDSTLAAERSAGGDSLVHEAAVAPSIFSQQFIDQYLTLITSHGADITARDPVGYTPLHVAALRGSAFLAEWLCRRITAVDVNRGRPPQPHRTPLAVAAEALDGVIRAQQHQQQQLGEALGERDTRRIRQHKTIIQTLLRSGAAPSIALMPTATEWDRRHRQVVVTEHATVLNEVPGVVMWVINGALAPQRDHSMLLARLLPLAPHHDGAHPHPSPSNMAFGPHEAEAIAWKIGAFLHEPPAAVAAIDQYLIGESVLRRRVRAAVGHFVKSAATQTSSNREVVGGTRYQQQGDKRVKVTVPPLQCFAVRGSGGQKGEKMTGVREVVHKAWLDEVAKYHLVGVVKGFNEHLDDQDCQCEWGQLGRIDRQTGLFVSLGIE
;
A
#
# COMPACT_ATOMS: atom_id res chain seq x y z
N MET A 1 32.24 25.10 25.07
CA MET A 1 32.87 25.54 23.82
C MET A 1 34.25 26.07 24.15
N GLY A 2 35.30 25.25 24.10
CA GLY A 2 36.69 25.73 24.18
C GLY A 2 37.34 25.53 22.81
N GLY A 3 37.92 26.58 22.21
CA GLY A 3 38.71 26.48 20.97
C GLY A 3 38.23 27.30 19.75
N VAL A 4 37.10 28.01 19.79
CA VAL A 4 36.58 28.79 18.65
C VAL A 4 36.80 30.29 18.89
N SER A 5 37.37 31.01 17.91
CA SER A 5 37.65 32.45 18.02
C SER A 5 36.34 33.27 18.22
N PRO A 6 36.38 34.44 18.91
CA PRO A 6 35.19 35.25 19.13
C PRO A 6 34.46 35.64 17.83
N VAL A 7 35.23 35.98 16.78
CA VAL A 7 34.70 36.36 15.47
C VAL A 7 34.01 35.18 14.78
N THR A 8 34.56 33.97 14.94
CA THR A 8 33.94 32.73 14.43
C THR A 8 32.66 32.37 15.18
N ARG A 9 32.64 32.57 16.51
CA ARG A 9 31.41 32.40 17.30
C ARG A 9 30.32 33.36 16.84
N GLN A 10 30.69 34.62 16.58
CA GLN A 10 29.77 35.61 16.05
C GLN A 10 29.19 35.15 14.70
N LEU A 11 30.03 34.62 13.80
CA LEU A 11 29.58 34.08 12.52
C LEU A 11 28.57 32.93 12.68
N LEU A 12 28.84 31.96 13.55
CA LEU A 12 27.92 30.85 13.84
C LEU A 12 26.59 31.33 14.42
N GLU A 13 26.64 32.19 15.44
CA GLU A 13 25.45 32.71 16.12
C GLU A 13 24.60 33.56 15.18
N GLY A 14 25.21 34.40 14.35
CA GLY A 14 24.46 35.24 13.42
C GLY A 14 23.90 34.45 12.23
N CYS A 15 24.53 33.34 11.82
CA CYS A 15 23.90 32.39 10.91
C CYS A 15 22.65 31.79 11.57
N ALA A 16 22.77 31.22 12.78
CA ALA A 16 21.65 30.58 13.47
C ALA A 16 20.50 31.54 13.84
N ARG A 17 20.82 32.79 14.20
CA ARG A 17 19.84 33.83 14.58
C ARG A 17 19.35 34.68 13.41
N ARG A 18 19.92 34.51 12.20
CA ARG A 18 19.57 35.25 10.98
C ARG A 18 19.81 36.77 11.07
N THR A 19 20.88 37.18 11.76
CA THR A 19 21.14 38.60 12.08
C THR A 19 22.07 39.30 11.10
N PHE A 20 22.43 38.67 9.98
CA PHE A 20 23.44 39.19 9.07
C PHE A 20 22.91 39.71 7.74
N THR A 21 23.61 40.72 7.21
CA THR A 21 23.61 41.04 5.78
C THR A 21 24.81 40.40 5.10
N VAL A 22 24.76 40.28 3.76
CA VAL A 22 25.83 39.69 2.94
C VAL A 22 27.18 40.37 3.19
N GLY A 23 27.19 41.71 3.30
CA GLY A 23 28.41 42.47 3.59
C GLY A 23 29.00 42.21 4.97
N GLN A 24 28.17 41.88 5.97
CA GLN A 24 28.62 41.53 7.31
C GLN A 24 29.30 40.16 7.34
N VAL A 25 28.78 39.17 6.60
CA VAL A 25 29.43 37.86 6.45
C VAL A 25 30.83 38.02 5.84
N ALA A 26 30.93 38.72 4.71
CA ALA A 26 32.22 38.97 4.04
C ALA A 26 33.21 39.77 4.92
N ARG A 27 32.71 40.68 5.77
CA ARG A 27 33.54 41.40 6.73
C ARG A 27 34.07 40.48 7.84
N LEU A 28 33.24 39.63 8.42
CA LEU A 28 33.64 38.71 9.49
C LEU A 28 34.68 37.70 9.00
N ILE A 29 34.50 37.17 7.79
CA ILE A 29 35.47 36.25 7.17
C ILE A 29 36.82 36.96 6.94
N ARG A 30 36.82 38.20 6.43
CA ARG A 30 38.05 39.02 6.32
C ARG A 30 38.71 39.33 7.67
N GLN A 31 37.95 39.33 8.77
CA GLN A 31 38.46 39.51 10.13
C GLN A 31 38.97 38.19 10.76
N GLY A 32 39.04 37.10 9.99
CA GLY A 32 39.53 35.80 10.45
C GLY A 32 38.48 34.91 11.10
N ALA A 33 37.18 35.13 10.82
CA ALA A 33 36.16 34.13 11.14
C ALA A 33 36.36 32.88 10.28
N ASP A 34 36.34 31.71 10.90
CA ASP A 34 36.41 30.43 10.19
C ASP A 34 35.00 29.99 9.74
N PRO A 35 34.69 30.01 8.43
CA PRO A 35 33.41 29.57 7.92
C PRO A 35 33.20 28.05 8.00
N ARG A 36 34.27 27.26 8.22
CA ARG A 36 34.21 25.81 8.46
C ARG A 36 33.91 25.44 9.90
N ALA A 37 33.77 26.42 10.78
CA ALA A 37 33.51 26.16 12.18
C ALA A 37 32.19 25.43 12.39
N LEU A 38 32.21 24.51 13.35
CA LEU A 38 31.08 23.65 13.70
C LEU A 38 30.46 24.08 15.03
N GLY A 39 29.16 24.37 15.02
CA GLY A 39 28.38 24.70 16.21
C GLY A 39 27.43 23.57 16.63
N ARG A 40 26.86 23.69 17.82
CA ARG A 40 25.84 22.77 18.35
C ARG A 40 24.71 23.53 19.03
N LEU A 41 23.48 23.07 18.81
CA LEU A 41 22.30 23.54 19.53
C LEU A 41 22.09 22.75 20.82
N ARG A 42 21.81 23.44 21.92
CA ARG A 42 21.51 22.83 23.22
C ARG A 42 20.33 23.53 23.87
N VAL A 43 19.51 22.79 24.59
CA VAL A 43 18.44 23.36 25.42
C VAL A 43 19.09 24.06 26.61
N HIS A 44 18.62 25.28 26.93
CA HIS A 44 19.13 26.04 28.07
C HIS A 44 18.97 25.23 29.37
N GLY A 45 20.01 25.21 30.22
CA GLY A 45 20.02 24.42 31.47
C GLY A 45 20.47 22.96 31.35
N SER A 46 20.81 22.46 30.15
CA SER A 46 21.36 21.10 29.97
C SER A 46 22.84 20.99 30.37
N ILE A 47 23.22 19.93 31.11
CA ILE A 47 24.59 19.72 31.61
C ILE A 47 25.52 19.26 30.46
N PRO A 48 26.67 19.92 30.23
CA PRO A 48 27.66 19.46 29.25
C PRO A 48 28.32 18.14 29.70
N GLY A 49 28.16 17.04 28.94
CA GLY A 49 29.16 15.96 28.99
C GLY A 49 28.69 14.49 29.01
N ARG A 50 27.40 14.15 29.01
CA ARG A 50 26.98 12.73 29.00
C ARG A 50 26.53 12.14 27.66
N ALA A 51 26.20 12.96 26.68
CA ALA A 51 25.64 12.46 25.42
C ALA A 51 26.68 11.72 24.56
N PRO A 52 26.39 10.49 24.09
CA PRO A 52 27.25 9.73 23.18
C PRO A 52 27.61 10.50 21.89
N SER A 53 28.79 10.24 21.32
CA SER A 53 29.36 10.96 20.15
C SER A 53 28.44 11.02 18.91
N TRP A 54 27.65 9.98 18.67
CA TRP A 54 26.73 9.83 17.54
C TRP A 54 25.43 10.65 17.69
N GLN A 55 25.11 11.11 18.90
CA GLN A 55 23.95 11.98 19.19
C GLN A 55 24.31 13.47 19.15
N ASN A 56 25.56 13.77 18.82
CA ASN A 56 26.20 15.05 19.05
C ASN A 56 26.35 15.88 17.77
N ARG A 57 25.31 15.86 16.93
CA ARG A 57 25.31 16.48 15.59
C ARG A 57 25.79 17.92 15.69
N ARG A 58 26.85 18.22 14.94
CA ARG A 58 27.32 19.58 14.75
C ARG A 58 26.79 20.10 13.43
N CYS A 59 26.69 21.42 13.33
CA CYS A 59 26.23 22.09 12.11
C CYS A 59 27.23 23.21 11.79
N SER A 60 27.64 23.29 10.54
CA SER A 60 28.42 24.40 10.01
C SER A 60 27.59 25.68 9.94
N CYS A 61 28.26 26.78 9.67
CA CYS A 61 27.62 28.04 9.27
C CYS A 61 26.65 27.83 8.09
N LEU A 62 27.03 27.00 7.12
CA LEU A 62 26.21 26.74 5.93
C LEU A 62 24.92 26.01 6.28
N SER A 63 25.01 24.92 7.06
CA SER A 63 23.86 24.18 7.57
C SER A 63 22.95 25.05 8.45
N PHE A 64 23.52 25.94 9.28
CA PHE A 64 22.72 26.88 10.07
C PHE A 64 21.99 27.91 9.22
N ALA A 65 22.57 28.37 8.12
CA ALA A 65 21.97 29.39 7.25
C ALA A 65 20.80 28.89 6.39
N ILE A 66 20.52 27.58 6.37
CA ILE A 66 19.39 26.97 5.65
C ILE A 66 18.09 27.18 6.44
N ASP A 67 17.06 27.68 5.79
CA ASP A 67 15.72 27.88 6.36
C ASP A 67 14.85 26.66 6.15
N SER A 68 13.80 26.54 6.96
CA SER A 68 12.69 25.62 6.77
C SER A 68 11.45 26.40 6.34
N PRO A 69 11.12 26.46 5.04
CA PRO A 69 10.01 27.27 4.54
C PRO A 69 8.67 26.90 5.18
N THR A 70 8.45 25.62 5.44
CA THR A 70 7.22 25.09 6.05
C THR A 70 7.23 25.13 7.58
N ASN A 71 8.22 25.79 8.18
CA ASN A 71 8.44 25.85 9.62
C ASN A 71 8.56 24.46 10.28
N ARG A 72 8.86 23.43 9.47
CA ARG A 72 9.05 22.05 9.94
C ARG A 72 10.43 21.93 10.60
N PRO A 73 10.53 21.38 11.81
CA PRO A 73 11.82 21.13 12.43
C PRO A 73 12.69 20.26 11.53
N PHE A 74 13.94 20.64 11.33
CA PHE A 74 14.92 19.87 10.54
C PHE A 74 16.28 19.78 11.23
N LEU A 75 16.46 20.47 12.36
CA LEU A 75 17.60 20.36 13.26
C LEU A 75 17.13 19.86 14.62
N VAL A 76 18.07 19.39 15.43
CA VAL A 76 17.81 18.89 16.78
C VAL A 76 18.79 19.53 17.75
N ALA A 77 18.31 19.84 18.95
CA ALA A 77 19.11 20.27 20.08
C ALA A 77 19.21 19.15 21.13
N SER A 78 20.35 19.07 21.82
CA SER A 78 20.50 18.16 22.96
C SER A 78 19.82 18.75 24.21
N GLY A 79 18.89 18.00 24.80
CA GLY A 79 18.22 18.32 26.07
C GLY A 79 18.94 17.75 27.30
N ALA A 80 18.32 17.96 28.49
CA ALA A 80 18.66 17.18 29.68
C ALA A 80 18.20 15.73 29.43
N ASP A 81 19.00 14.74 29.83
CA ASP A 81 18.71 13.29 29.71
C ASP A 81 18.76 12.70 28.29
N ASP A 82 19.71 13.12 27.46
CA ASP A 82 19.93 12.58 26.10
C ASP A 82 18.72 12.71 25.14
N SER A 83 17.75 13.54 25.52
CA SER A 83 16.60 13.86 24.69
C SER A 83 17.02 14.74 23.49
N GLN A 84 16.48 14.40 22.31
CA GLN A 84 16.66 15.21 21.10
C GLN A 84 15.41 16.07 20.91
N VAL A 85 15.57 17.38 21.01
CA VAL A 85 14.47 18.35 20.87
C VAL A 85 14.51 18.93 19.47
N PRO A 86 13.47 18.71 18.63
CA PRO A 86 13.40 19.33 17.32
C PRO A 86 13.39 20.85 17.43
N VAL A 87 14.23 21.52 16.62
CA VAL A 87 14.37 22.99 16.63
C VAL A 87 13.99 23.55 15.27
N VAL A 88 13.27 24.67 15.31
CA VAL A 88 13.01 25.53 14.17
C VAL A 88 13.75 26.84 14.39
N LEU A 89 14.63 27.18 13.44
CA LEU A 89 15.36 28.45 13.46
C LEU A 89 14.51 29.56 12.80
N PRO A 90 14.76 30.84 13.11
CA PRO A 90 14.18 31.94 12.36
C PRO A 90 14.53 31.82 10.86
N GLN A 91 13.73 32.46 10.01
CA GLN A 91 13.96 32.50 8.56
C GLN A 91 14.63 33.82 8.16
N TRP A 92 15.37 33.82 7.05
CA TRP A 92 15.83 35.06 6.44
C TRP A 92 14.64 35.88 5.92
N SER A 93 14.81 37.19 5.79
CA SER A 93 13.74 38.09 5.30
C SER A 93 13.30 37.81 3.87
N SER A 94 14.14 37.15 3.06
CA SER A 94 13.81 36.72 1.70
C SER A 94 14.63 35.52 1.27
N ARG A 95 14.10 34.76 0.29
CA ARG A 95 14.82 33.65 -0.36
C ARG A 95 16.09 34.13 -1.06
N GLN A 96 16.08 35.35 -1.62
CA GLN A 96 17.24 35.94 -2.26
C GLN A 96 18.36 36.20 -1.24
N LEU A 97 18.02 36.79 -0.09
CA LEU A 97 18.99 37.03 0.98
C LEU A 97 19.62 35.72 1.46
N GLN A 98 18.83 34.66 1.66
CA GLN A 98 19.40 33.35 2.00
C GLN A 98 20.40 32.88 0.95
N ARG A 99 20.03 32.94 -0.33
CA ARG A 99 20.91 32.52 -1.44
C ARG A 99 22.21 33.32 -1.45
N ASP A 100 22.14 34.62 -1.21
CA ASP A 100 23.32 35.50 -1.19
C ASP A 100 24.20 35.22 0.04
N ILE A 101 23.61 34.93 1.20
CA ILE A 101 24.33 34.53 2.41
C ILE A 101 25.02 33.17 2.21
N LEU A 102 24.33 32.17 1.66
CA LEU A 102 24.92 30.87 1.34
C LEU A 102 26.09 31.04 0.36
N SER A 103 25.91 31.86 -0.68
CA SER A 103 26.96 32.17 -1.66
C SER A 103 28.17 32.82 -1.00
N ALA A 104 27.97 33.83 -0.15
CA ALA A 104 29.05 34.51 0.56
C ALA A 104 29.80 33.60 1.54
N LEU A 105 29.10 32.66 2.19
CA LEU A 105 29.75 31.66 3.05
C LEU A 105 30.63 30.71 2.23
N ILE A 106 30.12 30.21 1.11
CA ILE A 106 30.87 29.32 0.20
C ILE A 106 32.07 30.06 -0.41
N ASP A 107 31.89 31.29 -0.89
CA ASP A 107 32.96 32.14 -1.43
C ASP A 107 34.03 32.46 -0.38
N GLY A 108 33.62 32.52 0.89
CA GLY A 108 34.53 32.69 2.02
C GLY A 108 35.26 31.42 2.46
N GLY A 109 34.95 30.26 1.88
CA GLY A 109 35.60 28.98 2.16
C GLY A 109 34.84 28.04 3.10
N ALA A 110 33.54 28.24 3.31
CA ALA A 110 32.70 27.23 3.97
C ALA A 110 32.78 25.90 3.21
N ASP A 111 32.86 24.80 3.94
CA ASP A 111 32.80 23.47 3.32
C ASP A 111 31.37 23.20 2.83
N ILE A 112 31.24 22.95 1.52
CA ILE A 112 29.97 22.68 0.86
C ILE A 112 29.50 21.23 1.05
N ASN A 113 30.41 20.32 1.37
CA ASN A 113 30.15 18.88 1.41
C ASN A 113 30.10 18.30 2.82
N ALA A 114 30.85 18.87 3.77
CA ALA A 114 31.06 18.31 5.11
C ALA A 114 31.52 16.85 5.04
N ASP A 115 32.83 16.64 5.02
CA ASP A 115 33.44 15.33 4.75
C ASP A 115 33.62 14.41 5.97
N ASP A 116 33.09 14.79 7.14
CA ASP A 116 33.20 14.03 8.37
C ASP A 116 31.89 13.36 8.82
N PHE A 117 31.98 12.29 9.62
CA PHE A 117 30.81 11.61 10.21
C PHE A 117 30.13 12.43 11.33
N VAL A 118 30.47 13.71 11.49
CA VAL A 118 30.01 14.58 12.59
C VAL A 118 28.95 15.57 12.11
N GLU A 119 29.09 16.08 10.89
CA GLU A 119 28.13 16.94 10.20
C GLU A 119 27.51 16.26 8.98
N GLN A 120 26.20 16.45 8.79
CA GLN A 120 25.57 16.06 7.53
C GLN A 120 25.85 17.07 6.42
N PRO A 121 26.04 16.62 5.17
CA PRO A 121 26.22 17.49 4.03
C PRO A 121 25.15 18.57 3.99
N PRO A 122 25.52 19.85 3.84
CA PRO A 122 24.58 20.97 3.74
C PRO A 122 23.44 20.73 2.74
N ILE A 123 23.70 20.02 1.64
CA ILE A 123 22.65 19.64 0.68
C ILE A 123 21.60 18.69 1.27
N MET A 124 22.00 17.74 2.11
CA MET A 124 21.07 16.85 2.81
C MET A 124 20.27 17.62 3.88
N VAL A 125 20.87 18.63 4.51
CA VAL A 125 20.17 19.55 5.42
C VAL A 125 19.10 20.35 4.66
N ALA A 126 19.42 20.86 3.47
CA ALA A 126 18.48 21.58 2.60
C ALA A 126 17.30 20.69 2.14
N ILE A 127 17.58 19.44 1.74
CA ILE A 127 16.55 18.45 1.38
C ILE A 127 15.65 18.16 2.58
N ARG A 128 16.23 17.90 3.76
CA ARG A 128 15.45 17.64 4.98
C ARG A 128 14.60 18.84 5.39
N ALA A 129 15.10 20.06 5.21
CA ALA A 129 14.34 21.28 5.46
C ALA A 129 13.24 21.54 4.43
N GLY A 130 13.23 20.83 3.30
CA GLY A 130 12.32 21.10 2.19
C GLY A 130 12.60 22.45 1.55
N ASN A 131 13.87 22.85 1.45
CA ASN A 131 14.26 24.17 0.95
C ASN A 131 14.85 24.08 -0.47
N MET A 132 14.00 24.22 -1.48
CA MET A 132 14.43 24.21 -2.89
C MET A 132 15.47 25.29 -3.21
N THR A 133 15.33 26.50 -2.64
CA THR A 133 16.26 27.61 -2.87
C THR A 133 17.69 27.24 -2.45
N ALA A 134 17.82 26.63 -1.28
CA ALA A 134 19.11 26.17 -0.77
C ALA A 134 19.66 24.99 -1.59
N VAL A 135 18.80 24.04 -2.00
CA VAL A 135 19.21 22.93 -2.88
C VAL A 135 19.75 23.47 -4.22
N GLU A 136 19.04 24.40 -4.86
CA GLU A 136 19.49 25.02 -6.11
C GLU A 136 20.82 25.78 -5.95
N ALA A 137 20.97 26.54 -4.86
CA ALA A 137 22.20 27.27 -4.58
C ALA A 137 23.40 26.34 -4.40
N LEU A 138 23.21 25.22 -3.69
CA LEU A 138 24.25 24.23 -3.45
C LEU A 138 24.60 23.46 -4.74
N LEU A 139 23.60 23.03 -5.51
CA LEU A 139 23.83 22.37 -6.81
C LEU A 139 24.55 23.29 -7.81
N ALA A 140 24.20 24.58 -7.85
CA ALA A 140 24.88 25.57 -8.70
C ALA A 140 26.37 25.76 -8.34
N ARG A 141 26.75 25.43 -7.09
CA ARG A 141 28.14 25.44 -6.60
C ARG A 141 28.77 24.04 -6.60
N GLN A 142 28.20 23.08 -7.33
CA GLN A 142 28.69 21.71 -7.47
C GLN A 142 28.83 20.97 -6.13
N ALA A 143 27.88 21.19 -5.21
CA ALA A 143 27.79 20.36 -4.00
C ALA A 143 27.72 18.89 -4.37
N ASP A 144 28.49 18.07 -3.66
CA ASP A 144 28.52 16.64 -3.86
C ASP A 144 27.19 16.03 -3.42
N VAL A 145 26.53 15.36 -4.37
CA VAL A 145 25.28 14.64 -4.17
C VAL A 145 25.53 13.18 -3.78
N ARG A 146 26.79 12.74 -3.76
CA ARG A 146 27.23 11.39 -3.39
C ARG A 146 28.18 11.47 -2.21
N GLY A 147 27.74 11.03 -1.05
CA GLY A 147 28.56 11.15 0.16
C GLY A 147 28.49 9.94 1.08
N ILE A 148 29.37 9.95 2.08
CA ILE A 148 29.47 8.94 3.13
C ILE A 148 28.18 8.80 3.96
N TRP A 149 27.30 9.81 3.93
CA TRP A 149 26.02 9.84 4.63
C TRP A 149 24.90 9.05 3.92
N GLY A 150 25.20 8.54 2.73
CA GLY A 150 24.26 7.79 1.89
C GLY A 150 23.52 8.66 0.87
N PRO A 151 22.54 8.08 0.17
CA PRO A 151 21.92 8.72 -0.98
C PRO A 151 21.14 9.97 -0.56
N VAL A 152 21.34 11.08 -1.27
CA VAL A 152 20.61 12.34 -1.05
C VAL A 152 19.10 12.19 -1.28
N MET A 153 18.70 11.21 -2.09
CA MET A 153 17.29 10.90 -2.34
C MET A 153 16.60 10.11 -1.22
N ARG A 154 17.31 9.68 -0.17
CA ARG A 154 16.70 9.00 0.99
C ARG A 154 15.62 9.89 1.63
N LEU A 155 14.52 9.27 2.06
CA LEU A 155 13.47 9.96 2.81
C LEU A 155 14.00 10.56 4.12
N PRO A 156 13.68 11.82 4.47
CA PRO A 156 14.19 12.43 5.69
C PRO A 156 13.72 11.73 6.96
N HIS A 157 14.62 11.64 7.95
CA HIS A 157 14.34 11.05 9.26
C HIS A 157 14.72 12.04 10.38
N LEU A 158 13.75 12.42 11.21
CA LEU A 158 13.94 13.34 12.35
C LEU A 158 13.70 12.67 13.71
N GLY A 159 13.78 11.34 13.75
CA GLY A 159 13.47 10.56 14.95
C GLY A 159 11.97 10.58 15.27
N ARG A 160 11.63 10.03 16.45
CA ARG A 160 10.24 9.71 16.83
C ARG A 160 9.39 10.91 17.28
N ALA A 161 9.99 12.06 17.54
CA ALA A 161 9.32 13.25 18.06
C ALA A 161 8.93 14.28 16.98
N ALA A 162 9.19 13.98 15.70
CA ALA A 162 8.87 14.92 14.62
C ALA A 162 7.36 14.92 14.30
N PRO A 163 6.74 16.09 14.06
CA PRO A 163 5.34 16.16 13.66
C PRO A 163 5.13 15.47 12.30
N SER A 164 3.89 15.05 12.02
CA SER A 164 3.51 14.54 10.69
C SER A 164 3.89 15.53 9.59
N ALA A 165 4.23 15.03 8.41
CA ALA A 165 4.52 15.87 7.25
C ALA A 165 3.27 16.66 6.83
N THR A 166 3.43 17.95 6.56
CA THR A 166 2.37 18.74 5.95
C THR A 166 2.34 18.47 4.45
N ARG A 167 1.18 18.63 3.83
CA ARG A 167 1.03 18.49 2.37
C ARG A 167 2.00 19.41 1.60
N GLU A 168 2.17 20.65 2.05
CA GLU A 168 3.11 21.61 1.46
C GLU A 168 4.57 21.12 1.53
N TYR A 169 4.96 20.51 2.65
CA TYR A 169 6.30 19.92 2.79
C TYR A 169 6.50 18.73 1.85
N GLU A 170 5.49 17.86 1.73
CA GLU A 170 5.51 16.72 0.82
C GLU A 170 5.61 17.16 -0.66
N GLU A 171 4.83 18.16 -1.06
CA GLU A 171 4.86 18.72 -2.42
C GLU A 171 6.23 19.36 -2.73
N THR A 172 6.82 20.07 -1.77
CA THR A 172 8.14 20.69 -1.92
C THR A 172 9.24 19.63 -1.96
N LEU A 173 9.20 18.63 -1.07
CA LEU A 173 10.16 17.54 -1.04
C LEU A 173 10.11 16.69 -2.31
N MET A 174 8.92 16.43 -2.83
CA MET A 174 8.74 15.76 -4.13
C MET A 174 9.34 16.59 -5.28
N SER A 175 9.15 17.91 -5.26
CA SER A 175 9.75 18.81 -6.26
C SER A 175 11.27 18.78 -6.19
N ILE A 176 11.85 18.76 -4.98
CA ILE A 176 13.29 18.60 -4.76
C ILE A 176 13.79 17.27 -5.34
N TYR A 177 13.10 16.15 -5.09
CA TYR A 177 13.49 14.85 -5.66
C TYR A 177 13.43 14.85 -7.20
N ARG A 178 12.40 15.46 -7.80
CA ARG A 178 12.35 15.63 -9.26
C ARG A 178 13.53 16.47 -9.76
N ARG A 179 13.90 17.53 -9.06
CA ARG A 179 15.05 18.38 -9.43
C ARG A 179 16.38 17.62 -9.33
N LEU A 180 16.56 16.79 -8.30
CA LEU A 180 17.73 15.93 -8.14
C LEU A 180 17.84 14.91 -9.27
N VAL A 181 16.73 14.25 -9.64
CA VAL A 181 16.69 13.32 -10.79
C VAL A 181 16.98 14.04 -12.11
N GLN A 182 16.50 15.28 -12.28
CA GLN A 182 16.85 16.10 -13.45
C GLN A 182 18.33 16.50 -13.47
N HIS A 183 18.96 16.66 -12.31
CA HIS A 183 20.39 16.93 -12.20
C HIS A 183 21.21 15.68 -12.54
N ASP A 184 20.83 14.55 -11.95
CA ASP A 184 21.42 13.25 -12.24
C ASP A 184 20.40 12.13 -11.96
N SER A 185 19.93 11.50 -13.02
CA SER A 185 18.91 10.44 -12.93
C SER A 185 19.42 9.18 -12.22
N THR A 186 20.74 8.94 -12.20
CA THR A 186 21.32 7.75 -11.58
C THR A 186 21.26 7.79 -10.05
N LEU A 187 21.01 8.97 -9.45
CA LEU A 187 20.76 9.13 -8.02
C LEU A 187 19.60 8.24 -7.52
N ALA A 188 18.63 7.95 -8.38
CA ALA A 188 17.48 7.11 -8.03
C ALA A 188 17.84 5.62 -7.87
N ALA A 189 18.92 5.16 -8.50
CA ALA A 189 19.38 3.76 -8.43
C ALA A 189 20.45 3.55 -7.35
N GLU A 190 20.81 4.59 -6.59
CA GLU A 190 21.86 4.51 -5.60
C GLU A 190 21.53 3.60 -4.43
N ARG A 191 22.61 3.11 -3.82
CA ARG A 191 22.57 2.29 -2.63
C ARG A 191 23.25 3.01 -1.48
N SER A 192 22.77 2.77 -0.27
CA SER A 192 23.41 3.26 0.94
C SER A 192 24.77 2.57 1.15
N ALA A 193 25.58 3.12 2.06
CA ALA A 193 26.82 2.46 2.49
C ALA A 193 26.57 1.03 3.04
N GLY A 194 25.37 0.78 3.58
CA GLY A 194 24.91 -0.54 4.01
C GLY A 194 24.39 -1.42 2.87
N GLY A 195 24.50 -0.98 1.60
CA GLY A 195 24.04 -1.69 0.41
C GLY A 195 22.52 -1.66 0.17
N ASP A 196 21.76 -0.99 1.02
CA ASP A 196 20.31 -0.83 0.91
C ASP A 196 19.95 0.05 -0.28
N SER A 197 19.00 -0.38 -1.12
CA SER A 197 18.42 0.52 -2.14
C SER A 197 17.48 1.56 -1.52
N LEU A 198 17.20 2.64 -2.22
CA LEU A 198 16.21 3.65 -1.80
C LEU A 198 14.83 3.05 -1.47
N VAL A 199 14.48 1.91 -2.07
CA VAL A 199 13.23 1.17 -1.78
C VAL A 199 13.29 0.47 -0.41
N HIS A 200 14.46 -0.06 -0.01
CA HIS A 200 14.66 -0.60 1.34
C HIS A 200 14.54 0.51 2.38
N GLU A 201 15.15 1.66 2.12
CA GLU A 201 15.11 2.83 3.01
C GLU A 201 13.68 3.37 3.19
N ALA A 202 12.86 3.33 2.13
CA ALA A 202 11.44 3.67 2.22
C ALA A 202 10.67 2.76 3.18
N ALA A 203 11.08 1.50 3.34
CA ALA A 203 10.47 0.57 4.29
C ALA A 203 10.75 0.95 5.75
N VAL A 204 11.87 1.63 5.99
CA VAL A 204 12.33 2.07 7.31
C VAL A 204 11.76 3.45 7.65
N ALA A 205 11.26 4.18 6.66
CA ALA A 205 10.82 5.55 6.81
C ALA A 205 9.71 5.69 7.87
N PRO A 206 9.77 6.74 8.71
CA PRO A 206 8.75 6.99 9.72
C PRO A 206 7.38 7.23 9.07
N SER A 207 6.30 6.80 9.72
CA SER A 207 4.92 6.94 9.21
C SER A 207 4.38 8.38 9.21
N ILE A 208 5.26 9.37 9.09
CA ILE A 208 4.93 10.79 9.08
C ILE A 208 4.46 11.26 7.71
N PHE A 209 4.75 10.50 6.64
CA PHE A 209 4.38 10.82 5.27
C PHE A 209 3.04 10.20 4.89
N SER A 210 2.29 10.90 4.05
CA SER A 210 1.06 10.40 3.44
C SER A 210 1.35 9.25 2.48
N GLN A 211 0.37 8.36 2.32
CA GLN A 211 0.47 7.26 1.35
C GLN A 211 0.66 7.78 -0.08
N GLN A 212 -0.06 8.84 -0.45
CA GLN A 212 0.06 9.45 -1.79
C GLN A 212 1.48 9.97 -2.08
N PHE A 213 2.16 10.54 -1.09
CA PHE A 213 3.54 10.98 -1.25
C PHE A 213 4.50 9.79 -1.41
N ILE A 214 4.37 8.75 -0.58
CA ILE A 214 5.20 7.55 -0.67
C ILE A 214 5.01 6.87 -2.03
N ASP A 215 3.78 6.77 -2.53
CA ASP A 215 3.49 6.18 -3.85
C ASP A 215 4.15 6.98 -4.98
N GLN A 216 4.10 8.32 -4.93
CA GLN A 216 4.79 9.18 -5.88
C GLN A 216 6.30 9.04 -5.81
N TYR A 217 6.86 8.96 -4.59
CA TYR A 217 8.30 8.82 -4.37
C TYR A 217 8.80 7.48 -4.92
N LEU A 218 8.13 6.38 -4.59
CA LEU A 218 8.44 5.04 -5.10
C LEU A 218 8.33 4.99 -6.62
N THR A 219 7.28 5.60 -7.18
CA THR A 219 7.11 5.68 -8.64
C THR A 219 8.25 6.45 -9.30
N LEU A 220 8.67 7.58 -8.72
CA LEU A 220 9.77 8.39 -9.23
C LEU A 220 11.10 7.62 -9.21
N ILE A 221 11.48 7.01 -8.08
CA ILE A 221 12.78 6.32 -8.01
C ILE A 221 12.81 5.08 -8.93
N THR A 222 11.68 4.38 -9.06
CA THR A 222 11.61 3.15 -9.88
C THR A 222 11.54 3.46 -11.38
N SER A 223 10.93 4.57 -11.79
CA SER A 223 10.99 5.02 -13.19
C SER A 223 12.38 5.46 -13.62
N HIS A 224 13.29 5.69 -12.66
CA HIS A 224 14.68 6.09 -12.88
C HIS A 224 15.69 5.03 -12.41
N GLY A 225 15.30 3.75 -12.39
CA GLY A 225 16.23 2.62 -12.27
C GLY A 225 16.40 2.02 -10.87
N ALA A 226 15.64 2.45 -9.87
CA ALA A 226 15.61 1.75 -8.58
C ALA A 226 15.03 0.33 -8.73
N ASP A 227 15.83 -0.69 -8.43
CA ASP A 227 15.39 -2.08 -8.43
C ASP A 227 14.53 -2.40 -7.20
N ILE A 228 13.26 -2.72 -7.44
CA ILE A 228 12.25 -3.08 -6.42
C ILE A 228 12.48 -4.47 -5.81
N THR A 229 13.31 -5.29 -6.44
CA THR A 229 13.65 -6.66 -6.02
C THR A 229 15.10 -6.80 -5.56
N ALA A 230 15.83 -5.69 -5.50
CA ALA A 230 17.23 -5.62 -5.08
C ALA A 230 17.46 -6.37 -3.77
N ARG A 231 18.60 -7.04 -3.62
CA ARG A 231 19.04 -7.58 -2.33
C ARG A 231 20.00 -6.64 -1.63
N ASP A 232 19.78 -6.38 -0.35
CA ASP A 232 20.79 -5.80 0.54
C ASP A 232 21.96 -6.80 0.77
N PRO A 233 23.05 -6.41 1.44
CA PRO A 233 24.20 -7.29 1.67
C PRO A 233 23.90 -8.52 2.53
N VAL A 234 22.83 -8.48 3.33
CA VAL A 234 22.41 -9.66 4.10
C VAL A 234 21.49 -10.57 3.31
N GLY A 235 21.00 -10.14 2.14
CA GLY A 235 20.17 -10.91 1.21
C GLY A 235 18.67 -10.61 1.32
N TYR A 236 18.26 -9.61 2.10
CA TYR A 236 16.88 -9.16 2.15
C TYR A 236 16.52 -8.32 0.94
N THR A 237 15.28 -8.47 0.49
CA THR A 237 14.66 -7.59 -0.51
C THR A 237 13.87 -6.48 0.18
N PRO A 238 13.42 -5.41 -0.51
CA PRO A 238 12.60 -4.38 0.10
C PRO A 238 11.33 -4.95 0.74
N LEU A 239 10.77 -6.02 0.18
CA LEU A 239 9.60 -6.70 0.75
C LEU A 239 9.91 -7.40 2.08
N HIS A 240 11.11 -7.96 2.25
CA HIS A 240 11.54 -8.50 3.55
C HIS A 240 11.67 -7.39 4.59
N VAL A 241 12.25 -6.25 4.22
CA VAL A 241 12.37 -5.11 5.14
C VAL A 241 11.00 -4.54 5.48
N ALA A 242 10.08 -4.42 4.51
CA ALA A 242 8.71 -4.00 4.77
C ALA A 242 8.00 -4.94 5.76
N ALA A 243 8.16 -6.25 5.57
CA ALA A 243 7.65 -7.29 6.47
C ALA A 243 8.22 -7.18 7.89
N LEU A 244 9.54 -6.96 8.02
CA LEU A 244 10.22 -6.81 9.29
C LEU A 244 9.80 -5.53 10.04
N ARG A 245 9.52 -4.44 9.31
CA ARG A 245 9.27 -3.11 9.90
C ARG A 245 7.79 -2.81 10.13
N GLY A 246 6.87 -3.62 9.60
CA GLY A 246 5.43 -3.33 9.71
C GLY A 246 4.96 -2.29 8.68
N SER A 247 5.67 -2.11 7.56
CA SER A 247 5.35 -1.11 6.53
C SER A 247 4.33 -1.63 5.51
N ALA A 248 3.06 -1.69 5.92
CA ALA A 248 1.96 -2.26 5.14
C ALA A 248 1.78 -1.60 3.75
N PHE A 249 1.85 -0.26 3.69
CA PHE A 249 1.70 0.47 2.43
C PHE A 249 2.77 0.12 1.41
N LEU A 250 4.04 0.04 1.83
CA LEU A 250 5.12 -0.36 0.94
C LEU A 250 4.97 -1.82 0.50
N ALA A 251 4.59 -2.73 1.42
CA ALA A 251 4.36 -4.12 1.08
C ALA A 251 3.26 -4.27 0.01
N GLU A 252 2.15 -3.55 0.16
CA GLU A 252 1.07 -3.53 -0.84
C GLU A 252 1.54 -2.96 -2.19
N TRP A 253 2.24 -1.81 -2.17
CA TRP A 253 2.79 -1.19 -3.37
C TRP A 253 3.74 -2.12 -4.13
N LEU A 254 4.63 -2.81 -3.41
CA LEU A 254 5.56 -3.79 -3.98
C LEU A 254 4.81 -5.00 -4.56
N CYS A 255 3.89 -5.59 -3.79
CA CYS A 255 3.16 -6.79 -4.20
C CYS A 255 2.33 -6.59 -5.48
N ARG A 256 1.85 -5.37 -5.73
CA ARG A 256 1.15 -5.02 -6.98
C ARG A 256 2.06 -4.96 -8.21
N ARG A 257 3.40 -4.94 -8.03
CA ARG A 257 4.39 -4.68 -9.10
C ARG A 257 5.43 -5.77 -9.27
N ILE A 258 5.57 -6.68 -8.31
CA ILE A 258 6.52 -7.80 -8.37
C ILE A 258 5.81 -9.10 -8.75
N THR A 259 6.59 -10.10 -9.18
CA THR A 259 6.04 -11.40 -9.56
C THR A 259 5.76 -12.28 -8.34
N ALA A 260 4.93 -13.32 -8.49
CA ALA A 260 4.70 -14.31 -7.43
C ALA A 260 5.98 -15.02 -6.97
N VAL A 261 6.97 -15.16 -7.86
CA VAL A 261 8.30 -15.70 -7.52
C VAL A 261 9.04 -14.76 -6.57
N ASP A 262 8.94 -13.46 -6.78
CA ASP A 262 9.58 -12.45 -5.92
C ASP A 262 8.89 -12.30 -4.56
N VAL A 263 7.56 -12.43 -4.52
CA VAL A 263 6.78 -12.45 -3.26
C VAL A 263 7.24 -13.60 -2.36
N ASN A 264 7.49 -14.77 -2.95
CA ASN A 264 7.90 -15.98 -2.23
C ASN A 264 9.43 -16.15 -2.12
N ARG A 265 10.21 -15.16 -2.57
CA ARG A 265 11.67 -15.28 -2.65
C ARG A 265 12.26 -15.33 -1.24
N GLY A 266 12.91 -16.43 -0.90
CA GLY A 266 13.70 -16.53 0.34
C GLY A 266 15.01 -15.73 0.29
N ARG A 267 15.47 -15.32 1.47
CA ARG A 267 16.80 -14.74 1.68
C ARG A 267 17.90 -15.81 1.54
N PRO A 268 18.94 -15.65 0.70
CA PRO A 268 20.07 -16.55 0.68
C PRO A 268 20.94 -16.37 1.95
N PRO A 269 21.52 -17.45 2.53
CA PRO A 269 21.42 -18.85 2.12
C PRO A 269 20.21 -19.60 2.72
N GLN A 270 19.26 -18.90 3.35
CA GLN A 270 18.13 -19.44 4.09
C GLN A 270 16.81 -19.31 3.29
N PRO A 271 16.54 -20.19 2.30
CA PRO A 271 15.37 -20.06 1.42
C PRO A 271 14.02 -20.08 2.16
N HIS A 272 13.97 -20.64 3.38
CA HIS A 272 12.80 -20.62 4.25
C HIS A 272 12.48 -19.23 4.82
N ARG A 273 13.47 -18.32 4.89
CA ARG A 273 13.26 -16.93 5.31
C ARG A 273 12.69 -16.11 4.15
N THR A 274 11.42 -16.34 3.85
CA THR A 274 10.65 -15.53 2.91
C THR A 274 10.09 -14.28 3.60
N PRO A 275 9.56 -13.28 2.86
CA PRO A 275 8.91 -12.12 3.48
C PRO A 275 7.77 -12.52 4.42
N LEU A 276 7.03 -13.58 4.10
CA LEU A 276 5.95 -14.10 4.95
C LEU A 276 6.48 -14.65 6.27
N ALA A 277 7.58 -15.42 6.23
CA ALA A 277 8.23 -15.92 7.44
C ALA A 277 8.78 -14.78 8.31
N VAL A 278 9.43 -13.79 7.69
CA VAL A 278 9.95 -12.60 8.40
C VAL A 278 8.82 -11.79 9.06
N ALA A 279 7.67 -11.63 8.39
CA ALA A 279 6.51 -10.94 8.96
C ALA A 279 5.97 -11.68 10.20
N ALA A 280 5.93 -13.02 10.16
CA ALA A 280 5.51 -13.85 11.28
C ALA A 280 6.48 -13.77 12.47
N GLU A 281 7.79 -13.86 12.21
CA GLU A 281 8.84 -13.68 13.20
C GLU A 281 8.74 -12.31 13.90
N ALA A 282 8.54 -11.25 13.10
CA ALA A 282 8.43 -9.88 13.59
C ALA A 282 7.16 -9.67 14.43
N LEU A 283 6.00 -10.15 13.95
CA LEU A 283 4.74 -10.09 14.70
C LEU A 283 4.86 -10.78 16.06
N ASP A 284 5.45 -11.97 16.08
CA ASP A 284 5.60 -12.73 17.32
C ASP A 284 6.57 -12.06 18.30
N GLY A 285 7.63 -11.43 17.78
CA GLY A 285 8.50 -10.55 18.56
C GLY A 285 7.75 -9.39 19.22
N VAL A 286 6.83 -8.74 18.49
CA VAL A 286 6.02 -7.64 19.03
C VAL A 286 5.02 -8.13 20.09
N ILE A 287 4.34 -9.26 19.86
CA ILE A 287 3.38 -9.83 20.81
C ILE A 287 4.08 -10.17 22.14
N ARG A 288 5.26 -10.80 22.09
CA ARG A 288 6.02 -11.09 23.30
C ARG A 288 6.48 -9.83 24.02
N ALA A 289 6.97 -8.84 23.28
CA ALA A 289 7.37 -7.57 23.87
C ALA A 289 6.21 -6.90 24.62
N GLN A 290 5.00 -6.92 24.03
CA GLN A 290 3.79 -6.42 24.68
C GLN A 290 3.47 -7.19 25.97
N GLN A 291 3.50 -8.53 25.93
CA GLN A 291 3.23 -9.39 27.09
C GLN A 291 4.21 -9.12 28.25
N HIS A 292 5.50 -8.99 27.94
CA HIS A 292 6.52 -8.67 28.95
C HIS A 292 6.33 -7.27 29.55
N GLN A 293 5.98 -6.27 28.75
CA GLN A 293 5.76 -4.90 29.24
C GLN A 293 4.48 -4.77 30.06
N GLN A 294 3.42 -5.48 29.69
CA GLN A 294 2.16 -5.49 30.43
C GLN A 294 2.33 -6.06 31.85
N GLN A 295 3.25 -7.02 32.03
CA GLN A 295 3.61 -7.55 33.35
C GLN A 295 4.43 -6.58 34.21
N GLN A 296 5.09 -5.57 33.61
CA GLN A 296 6.01 -4.66 34.32
C GLN A 296 5.49 -3.23 34.55
N LEU A 297 4.68 -2.66 33.64
CA LEU A 297 4.42 -1.20 33.60
C LEU A 297 2.92 -0.80 33.58
N GLY A 298 1.99 -1.75 33.65
CA GLY A 298 0.54 -1.47 33.61
C GLY A 298 0.00 -1.04 32.23
N GLU A 299 -1.30 -0.72 32.15
CA GLU A 299 -2.08 -0.61 30.90
C GLU A 299 -1.68 0.54 29.94
N ALA A 300 -0.94 1.56 30.41
CA ALA A 300 -0.77 2.83 29.71
C ALA A 300 0.13 2.82 28.44
N LEU A 301 0.85 1.71 28.16
CA LEU A 301 1.75 1.59 26.99
C LEU A 301 1.16 0.73 25.84
N GLY A 302 -0.08 0.24 25.98
CA GLY A 302 -0.67 -0.76 25.08
C GLY A 302 -1.02 -0.29 23.66
N GLU A 303 -1.32 0.99 23.44
CA GLU A 303 -1.83 1.47 22.15
C GLU A 303 -0.81 1.34 21.02
N ARG A 304 0.47 1.60 21.33
CA ARG A 304 1.55 1.55 20.35
C ARG A 304 1.85 0.13 19.89
N ASP A 305 1.93 -0.82 20.81
CA ASP A 305 2.16 -2.22 20.46
C ASP A 305 0.95 -2.83 19.79
N THR A 306 -0.27 -2.43 20.20
CA THR A 306 -1.50 -2.78 19.49
C THR A 306 -1.47 -2.30 18.04
N ARG A 307 -1.04 -1.06 17.78
CA ARG A 307 -0.88 -0.54 16.41
C ARG A 307 0.15 -1.36 15.62
N ARG A 308 1.29 -1.70 16.22
CA ARG A 308 2.32 -2.53 15.56
C ARG A 308 1.81 -3.94 15.25
N ILE A 309 1.09 -4.57 16.16
CA ILE A 309 0.48 -5.88 15.96
C ILE A 309 -0.49 -5.84 14.78
N ARG A 310 -1.39 -4.84 14.75
CA ARG A 310 -2.31 -4.63 13.63
C ARG A 310 -1.56 -4.47 12.31
N GLN A 311 -0.50 -3.66 12.27
CA GLN A 311 0.31 -3.44 11.07
C GLN A 311 0.95 -4.73 10.54
N HIS A 312 1.52 -5.58 11.42
CA HIS A 312 2.14 -6.83 10.98
C HIS A 312 1.09 -7.85 10.53
N LYS A 313 -0.08 -7.92 11.18
CA LYS A 313 -1.21 -8.73 10.70
C LYS A 313 -1.64 -8.29 9.30
N THR A 314 -1.81 -7.00 9.07
CA THR A 314 -2.16 -6.44 7.75
C THR A 314 -1.13 -6.82 6.69
N ILE A 315 0.17 -6.83 7.01
CA ILE A 315 1.19 -7.29 6.06
C ILE A 315 1.07 -8.77 5.76
N ILE A 316 0.92 -9.63 6.77
CA ILE A 316 0.76 -11.07 6.57
C ILE A 316 -0.43 -11.32 5.63
N GLN A 317 -1.56 -10.66 5.89
CA GLN A 317 -2.76 -10.74 5.04
C GLN A 317 -2.49 -10.22 3.62
N THR A 318 -1.76 -9.11 3.47
CA THR A 318 -1.37 -8.54 2.16
C THR A 318 -0.49 -9.50 1.37
N LEU A 319 0.52 -10.11 2.00
CA LEU A 319 1.39 -11.11 1.39
C LEU A 319 0.60 -12.34 0.94
N LEU A 320 -0.33 -12.81 1.76
CA LEU A 320 -1.20 -13.96 1.43
C LEU A 320 -2.12 -13.66 0.24
N ARG A 321 -2.78 -12.49 0.23
CA ARG A 321 -3.54 -11.99 -0.95
C ARG A 321 -2.67 -11.83 -2.19
N SER A 322 -1.37 -11.67 -2.01
CA SER A 322 -0.36 -11.54 -3.07
C SER A 322 0.25 -12.87 -3.50
N GLY A 323 -0.30 -14.00 -3.05
CA GLY A 323 0.16 -15.34 -3.45
C GLY A 323 1.35 -15.86 -2.65
N ALA A 324 1.58 -15.36 -1.43
CA ALA A 324 2.65 -15.86 -0.55
C ALA A 324 2.33 -17.20 0.13
N ALA A 325 1.11 -17.74 -0.03
CA ALA A 325 0.69 -18.99 0.62
C ALA A 325 1.64 -20.19 0.42
N PRO A 326 2.29 -20.40 -0.76
CA PRO A 326 3.28 -21.47 -0.92
C PRO A 326 4.46 -21.38 0.06
N SER A 327 4.80 -20.17 0.55
CA SER A 327 5.84 -19.98 1.55
C SER A 327 5.53 -20.67 2.90
N ILE A 328 4.27 -20.97 3.20
CA ILE A 328 3.88 -21.69 4.43
C ILE A 328 4.56 -23.06 4.50
N ALA A 329 4.71 -23.74 3.35
CA ALA A 329 5.36 -25.05 3.28
C ALA A 329 6.88 -24.98 3.53
N LEU A 330 7.50 -23.82 3.28
CA LEU A 330 8.93 -23.59 3.51
C LEU A 330 9.24 -23.23 4.96
N MET A 331 8.24 -22.84 5.76
CA MET A 331 8.46 -22.46 7.16
C MET A 331 8.91 -23.67 7.99
N PRO A 332 9.95 -23.52 8.82
CA PRO A 332 10.44 -24.59 9.67
C PRO A 332 9.35 -25.04 10.68
N THR A 333 9.53 -26.24 11.24
CA THR A 333 8.65 -26.81 12.28
C THR A 333 9.44 -27.53 13.39
N ALA A 334 10.76 -27.33 13.41
CA ALA A 334 11.67 -28.06 14.29
C ALA A 334 11.50 -27.60 15.75
N THR A 335 11.42 -26.29 15.96
CA THR A 335 11.26 -25.70 17.30
C THR A 335 9.81 -25.30 17.57
N GLU A 336 9.47 -25.12 18.85
CA GLU A 336 8.18 -24.56 19.25
C GLU A 336 7.96 -23.15 18.66
N TRP A 337 9.04 -22.37 18.57
CA TRP A 337 9.07 -21.05 17.95
C TRP A 337 8.67 -21.11 16.48
N ASP A 338 9.23 -22.06 15.72
CA ASP A 338 8.89 -22.23 14.32
C ASP A 338 7.42 -22.63 14.12
N ARG A 339 6.91 -23.54 14.97
CA ARG A 339 5.49 -23.95 14.94
C ARG A 339 4.56 -22.77 15.25
N ARG A 340 4.93 -21.92 16.21
CA ARG A 340 4.18 -20.72 16.57
C ARG A 340 4.11 -19.72 15.42
N HIS A 341 5.23 -19.45 14.74
CA HIS A 341 5.24 -18.56 13.58
C HIS A 341 4.36 -19.06 12.45
N ARG A 342 4.46 -20.36 12.15
CA ARG A 342 3.60 -21.00 11.16
C ARG A 342 2.13 -20.90 11.55
N GLN A 343 1.80 -21.11 12.82
CA GLN A 343 0.42 -21.00 13.31
C GLN A 343 -0.15 -19.59 13.13
N VAL A 344 0.64 -18.56 13.42
CA VAL A 344 0.21 -17.16 13.20
C VAL A 344 -0.16 -16.93 11.74
N VAL A 345 0.66 -17.40 10.80
CA VAL A 345 0.38 -17.27 9.36
C VAL A 345 -0.86 -18.06 8.95
N VAL A 346 -1.03 -19.28 9.44
CA VAL A 346 -2.21 -20.13 9.16
C VAL A 346 -3.50 -19.45 9.65
N THR A 347 -3.50 -18.85 10.84
CA THR A 347 -4.64 -18.12 11.39
C THR A 347 -5.00 -16.88 10.54
N GLU A 348 -3.99 -16.11 10.13
CA GLU A 348 -4.24 -14.93 9.27
C GLU A 348 -4.65 -15.35 7.84
N HIS A 349 -4.20 -16.51 7.35
CA HIS A 349 -4.67 -17.06 6.07
C HIS A 349 -6.15 -17.48 6.14
N ALA A 350 -6.58 -18.15 7.20
CA ALA A 350 -8.00 -18.42 7.41
C ALA A 350 -8.84 -17.12 7.43
N THR A 351 -8.30 -16.05 8.01
CA THR A 351 -8.94 -14.73 8.04
C THR A 351 -9.13 -14.15 6.63
N VAL A 352 -8.09 -14.17 5.80
CA VAL A 352 -8.16 -13.75 4.39
C VAL A 352 -9.19 -14.58 3.62
N LEU A 353 -9.22 -15.91 3.82
CA LEU A 353 -10.17 -16.78 3.14
C LEU A 353 -11.62 -16.56 3.59
N ASN A 354 -11.86 -16.24 4.86
CA ASN A 354 -13.18 -15.93 5.39
C ASN A 354 -13.79 -14.66 4.78
N GLU A 355 -12.95 -13.73 4.33
CA GLU A 355 -13.41 -12.49 3.67
C GLU A 355 -13.80 -12.70 2.20
N VAL A 356 -13.21 -13.70 1.51
CA VAL A 356 -13.40 -13.93 0.07
C VAL A 356 -14.88 -14.02 -0.33
N PRO A 357 -15.76 -14.77 0.36
CA PRO A 357 -17.18 -14.84 0.01
C PRO A 357 -17.89 -13.49 0.04
N GLY A 358 -17.61 -12.67 1.07
CA GLY A 358 -18.16 -11.33 1.20
C GLY A 358 -17.69 -10.40 0.08
N VAL A 359 -16.39 -10.43 -0.23
CA VAL A 359 -15.80 -9.66 -1.34
C VAL A 359 -16.43 -10.07 -2.67
N VAL A 360 -16.56 -11.37 -2.94
CA VAL A 360 -17.17 -11.87 -4.19
C VAL A 360 -18.60 -11.37 -4.35
N MET A 361 -19.43 -11.46 -3.31
CA MET A 361 -20.81 -10.98 -3.39
C MET A 361 -20.88 -9.46 -3.53
N TRP A 362 -20.02 -8.73 -2.83
CA TRP A 362 -19.93 -7.28 -2.97
C TRP A 362 -19.56 -6.87 -4.40
N VAL A 363 -18.55 -7.52 -5.00
CA VAL A 363 -18.12 -7.29 -6.39
C VAL A 363 -19.24 -7.59 -7.38
N ILE A 364 -19.90 -8.74 -7.27
CA ILE A 364 -21.03 -9.11 -8.15
C ILE A 364 -22.15 -8.09 -8.05
N ASN A 365 -22.45 -7.62 -6.84
CA ASN A 365 -23.47 -6.61 -6.61
C ASN A 365 -23.09 -5.26 -7.21
N GLY A 366 -21.86 -4.81 -7.01
CA GLY A 366 -21.36 -3.57 -7.61
C GLY A 366 -21.38 -3.62 -9.14
N ALA A 367 -20.96 -4.73 -9.74
CA ALA A 367 -20.89 -4.89 -11.19
C ALA A 367 -22.27 -4.93 -11.88
N LEU A 368 -23.30 -5.42 -11.18
CA LEU A 368 -24.67 -5.49 -11.71
C LEU A 368 -25.53 -4.31 -11.28
N ALA A 369 -25.09 -3.47 -10.34
CA ALA A 369 -25.88 -2.33 -9.84
C ALA A 369 -26.33 -1.37 -10.96
N PRO A 370 -25.46 -0.93 -11.90
CA PRO A 370 -25.89 -0.04 -12.99
C PRO A 370 -27.01 -0.64 -13.83
N GLN A 371 -26.91 -1.92 -14.21
CA GLN A 371 -27.93 -2.63 -14.97
C GLN A 371 -29.24 -2.76 -14.18
N ARG A 372 -29.17 -3.12 -12.89
CA ARG A 372 -30.36 -3.26 -12.03
C ARG A 372 -31.10 -1.95 -11.88
N ASP A 373 -30.39 -0.87 -11.56
CA ASP A 373 -30.98 0.44 -11.28
C ASP A 373 -31.67 1.01 -12.54
N HIS A 374 -31.01 0.90 -13.69
CA HIS A 374 -31.58 1.35 -14.96
C HIS A 374 -32.72 0.45 -15.44
N SER A 375 -32.60 -0.87 -15.28
CA SER A 375 -33.70 -1.79 -15.59
C SER A 375 -34.93 -1.51 -14.74
N MET A 376 -34.76 -1.18 -13.46
CA MET A 376 -35.87 -0.86 -12.56
C MET A 376 -36.58 0.44 -12.96
N LEU A 377 -35.82 1.45 -13.38
CA LEU A 377 -36.37 2.70 -13.90
C LEU A 377 -37.11 2.49 -15.23
N LEU A 378 -36.46 1.82 -16.20
CA LEU A 378 -37.03 1.55 -17.53
C LEU A 378 -38.28 0.70 -17.45
N ALA A 379 -38.34 -0.32 -16.59
CA ALA A 379 -39.53 -1.15 -16.42
C ALA A 379 -40.76 -0.34 -15.98
N ARG A 380 -40.57 0.79 -15.29
CA ARG A 380 -41.64 1.71 -14.89
C ARG A 380 -42.01 2.72 -15.97
N LEU A 381 -41.04 3.12 -16.80
CA LEU A 381 -41.23 4.13 -17.84
C LEU A 381 -41.76 3.53 -19.15
N LEU A 382 -41.38 2.31 -19.50
CA LEU A 382 -41.79 1.64 -20.75
C LEU A 382 -43.32 1.61 -20.92
N PRO A 383 -44.14 1.25 -19.92
CA PRO A 383 -45.60 1.28 -20.04
C PRO A 383 -46.19 2.69 -20.24
N LEU A 384 -45.44 3.75 -19.90
CA LEU A 384 -45.85 5.14 -20.05
C LEU A 384 -45.38 5.74 -21.39
N ALA A 385 -44.59 5.00 -22.16
CA ALA A 385 -44.11 5.48 -23.45
C ALA A 385 -45.27 5.54 -24.45
N PRO A 386 -45.51 6.69 -25.10
CA PRO A 386 -46.52 6.78 -26.14
C PRO A 386 -46.07 5.96 -27.35
N HIS A 387 -46.96 5.12 -27.86
CA HIS A 387 -46.78 4.46 -29.15
C HIS A 387 -47.85 4.93 -30.13
N HIS A 388 -47.49 4.96 -31.41
CA HIS A 388 -48.35 5.42 -32.50
C HIS A 388 -48.69 4.24 -33.40
N ASP A 389 -49.68 3.44 -33.01
CA ASP A 389 -50.08 2.22 -33.76
C ASP A 389 -51.17 2.51 -34.82
N GLY A 390 -51.59 3.77 -34.96
CA GLY A 390 -52.59 4.17 -35.94
C GLY A 390 -52.01 4.33 -37.35
N ALA A 391 -52.69 3.76 -38.36
CA ALA A 391 -52.40 4.07 -39.75
C ALA A 391 -52.56 5.58 -40.02
N HIS A 392 -51.67 6.15 -40.85
CA HIS A 392 -51.77 7.55 -41.29
C HIS A 392 -53.19 7.86 -41.81
N PRO A 393 -53.79 9.02 -41.48
CA PRO A 393 -53.16 10.26 -40.99
C PRO A 393 -53.40 10.58 -39.50
N HIS A 394 -54.00 9.68 -38.71
CA HIS A 394 -54.36 9.95 -37.31
C HIS A 394 -53.81 8.88 -36.35
N PRO A 395 -52.53 8.97 -35.96
CA PRO A 395 -52.00 8.11 -34.92
C PRO A 395 -52.55 8.55 -33.55
N SER A 396 -53.48 7.79 -32.97
CA SER A 396 -53.87 7.97 -31.57
C SER A 396 -52.72 7.49 -30.66
N PRO A 397 -52.23 8.31 -29.72
CA PRO A 397 -51.23 7.86 -28.76
C PRO A 397 -51.89 6.90 -27.77
N SER A 398 -51.49 5.64 -27.80
CA SER A 398 -51.83 4.64 -26.79
C SER A 398 -50.59 4.28 -25.96
N ASN A 399 -50.80 3.83 -24.72
CA ASN A 399 -49.73 3.35 -23.86
C ASN A 399 -49.36 1.92 -24.24
N MET A 400 -48.07 1.60 -24.36
CA MET A 400 -47.64 0.23 -24.71
C MET A 400 -48.21 -0.79 -23.71
N ALA A 401 -48.96 -1.77 -24.23
CA ALA A 401 -49.49 -2.86 -23.43
C ALA A 401 -48.42 -3.95 -23.31
N PHE A 402 -47.96 -4.20 -22.09
CA PHE A 402 -46.99 -5.26 -21.78
C PHE A 402 -47.66 -6.38 -20.99
N GLY A 403 -47.31 -7.63 -21.30
CA GLY A 403 -47.66 -8.78 -20.49
C GLY A 403 -47.00 -8.75 -19.10
N PRO A 404 -47.39 -9.67 -18.19
CA PRO A 404 -46.77 -9.78 -16.87
C PRO A 404 -45.26 -9.98 -17.00
N HIS A 405 -44.46 -9.08 -16.43
CA HIS A 405 -42.99 -9.07 -16.47
C HIS A 405 -42.34 -8.78 -17.83
N GLU A 406 -43.09 -8.47 -18.89
CA GLU A 406 -42.52 -8.21 -20.22
C GLU A 406 -41.73 -6.89 -20.26
N ALA A 407 -42.27 -5.82 -19.66
CA ALA A 407 -41.56 -4.55 -19.50
C ALA A 407 -40.28 -4.70 -18.67
N GLU A 408 -40.30 -5.57 -17.64
CA GLU A 408 -39.12 -5.90 -16.82
C GLU A 408 -38.06 -6.61 -17.66
N ALA A 409 -38.46 -7.57 -18.51
CA ALA A 409 -37.56 -8.32 -19.38
C ALA A 409 -36.90 -7.47 -20.46
N ILE A 410 -37.66 -6.57 -21.08
CA ILE A 410 -37.13 -5.62 -22.06
C ILE A 410 -36.17 -4.65 -21.39
N ALA A 411 -36.58 -4.07 -20.25
CA ALA A 411 -35.74 -3.16 -19.47
C ALA A 411 -34.43 -3.82 -19.02
N TRP A 412 -34.46 -5.11 -18.63
CA TRP A 412 -33.28 -5.85 -18.22
C TRP A 412 -32.28 -6.04 -19.36
N LYS A 413 -32.80 -6.37 -20.55
CA LYS A 413 -31.98 -6.49 -21.78
C LYS A 413 -31.39 -5.15 -22.22
N ILE A 414 -32.13 -4.05 -22.07
CA ILE A 414 -31.60 -2.70 -22.32
C ILE A 414 -30.52 -2.34 -21.29
N GLY A 415 -30.75 -2.65 -20.01
CA GLY A 415 -29.78 -2.42 -18.94
C GLY A 415 -28.47 -3.20 -19.16
N ALA A 416 -28.48 -4.32 -19.89
CA ALA A 416 -27.28 -5.10 -20.20
C ALA A 416 -26.25 -4.31 -21.02
N PHE A 417 -26.64 -3.25 -21.74
CA PHE A 417 -25.69 -2.37 -22.44
C PHE A 417 -24.81 -1.55 -21.48
N LEU A 418 -25.21 -1.42 -20.21
CA LEU A 418 -24.43 -0.76 -19.15
C LEU A 418 -23.50 -1.74 -18.42
N HIS A 419 -23.54 -3.03 -18.77
CA HIS A 419 -22.62 -4.00 -18.21
C HIS A 419 -21.20 -3.73 -18.71
N GLU A 420 -20.28 -3.54 -17.76
CA GLU A 420 -18.85 -3.46 -18.03
C GLU A 420 -18.16 -4.77 -17.62
N PRO A 421 -17.89 -5.69 -18.57
CA PRO A 421 -17.26 -6.99 -18.27
C PRO A 421 -15.94 -6.90 -17.46
N PRO A 422 -15.04 -5.92 -17.69
CA PRO A 422 -13.78 -5.85 -16.95
C PRO A 422 -13.93 -5.41 -15.49
N ALA A 423 -15.00 -4.69 -15.13
CA ALA A 423 -15.11 -4.01 -13.83
C ALA A 423 -15.17 -5.01 -12.66
N ALA A 424 -15.96 -6.07 -12.78
CA ALA A 424 -16.07 -7.11 -11.76
C ALA A 424 -14.73 -7.85 -11.54
N VAL A 425 -14.08 -8.17 -12.65
CA VAL A 425 -12.79 -8.87 -12.67
C VAL A 425 -11.70 -7.99 -12.05
N ALA A 426 -11.66 -6.70 -12.41
CA ALA A 426 -10.73 -5.73 -11.85
C ALA A 426 -10.92 -5.53 -10.33
N ALA A 427 -12.17 -5.56 -9.84
CA ALA A 427 -12.44 -5.46 -8.41
C ALA A 427 -11.97 -6.69 -7.62
N ILE A 428 -12.05 -7.90 -8.20
CA ILE A 428 -11.41 -9.09 -7.61
C ILE A 428 -9.89 -8.94 -7.60
N ASP A 429 -9.31 -8.45 -8.70
CA ASP A 429 -7.86 -8.22 -8.83
C ASP A 429 -7.33 -7.17 -7.84
N GLN A 430 -8.18 -6.28 -7.31
CA GLN A 430 -7.83 -5.36 -6.22
C GLN A 430 -7.70 -6.05 -4.86
N TYR A 431 -8.47 -7.12 -4.61
CA TYR A 431 -8.42 -7.86 -3.35
C TYR A 431 -7.40 -9.01 -3.40
N LEU A 432 -7.45 -9.85 -4.44
CA LEU A 432 -6.46 -10.90 -4.69
C LEU A 432 -5.38 -10.37 -5.65
N ILE A 433 -4.40 -9.67 -5.08
CA ILE A 433 -3.42 -8.85 -5.81
C ILE A 433 -2.45 -9.70 -6.66
N GLY A 434 -2.00 -10.84 -6.13
CA GLY A 434 -0.94 -11.63 -6.73
C GLY A 434 -1.45 -12.83 -7.51
N GLU A 435 -0.62 -13.35 -8.41
CA GLU A 435 -0.94 -14.56 -9.16
C GLU A 435 -1.06 -15.77 -8.21
N SER A 436 -2.24 -16.38 -8.18
CA SER A 436 -2.53 -17.57 -7.39
C SER A 436 -3.62 -18.40 -8.05
N VAL A 437 -3.64 -19.69 -7.75
CA VAL A 437 -4.69 -20.61 -8.25
C VAL A 437 -6.06 -20.15 -7.77
N LEU A 438 -6.17 -19.76 -6.49
CA LEU A 438 -7.39 -19.19 -5.91
C LEU A 438 -7.87 -17.97 -6.69
N ARG A 439 -6.97 -16.99 -6.96
CA ARG A 439 -7.31 -15.81 -7.76
C ARG A 439 -7.85 -16.19 -9.13
N ARG A 440 -7.14 -17.02 -9.89
CA ARG A 440 -7.56 -17.39 -11.26
C ARG A 440 -8.94 -18.02 -11.27
N ARG A 441 -9.21 -18.93 -10.32
CA ARG A 441 -10.50 -19.62 -10.18
C ARG A 441 -11.64 -18.67 -9.81
N VAL A 442 -11.45 -17.86 -8.77
CA VAL A 442 -12.45 -16.87 -8.33
C VAL A 442 -12.71 -15.83 -9.41
N ARG A 443 -11.65 -15.31 -10.04
CA ARG A 443 -11.72 -14.34 -11.14
C ARG A 443 -12.53 -14.87 -12.33
N ALA A 444 -12.25 -16.10 -12.76
CA ALA A 444 -12.96 -16.73 -13.87
C ALA A 444 -14.44 -17.00 -13.52
N ALA A 445 -14.71 -17.50 -12.31
CA ALA A 445 -16.07 -17.74 -11.84
C ALA A 445 -16.90 -16.44 -11.76
N VAL A 446 -16.36 -15.38 -11.15
CA VAL A 446 -17.04 -14.09 -11.05
C VAL A 446 -17.27 -13.47 -12.44
N GLY A 447 -16.24 -13.47 -13.29
CA GLY A 447 -16.37 -12.94 -14.65
C GLY A 447 -17.44 -13.67 -15.47
N HIS A 448 -17.46 -15.00 -15.40
CA HIS A 448 -18.48 -15.81 -16.07
C HIS A 448 -19.89 -15.56 -15.52
N PHE A 449 -20.03 -15.50 -14.19
CA PHE A 449 -21.32 -15.25 -13.55
C PHE A 449 -21.89 -13.89 -13.91
N VAL A 450 -21.11 -12.82 -13.78
CA VAL A 450 -21.59 -11.46 -14.08
C VAL A 450 -21.97 -11.34 -15.56
N LYS A 451 -21.15 -11.90 -16.47
CA LYS A 451 -21.48 -11.92 -17.90
C LYS A 451 -22.79 -12.67 -18.18
N SER A 452 -22.98 -13.83 -17.56
CA SER A 452 -24.19 -14.64 -17.71
C SER A 452 -25.41 -13.94 -17.11
N ALA A 453 -25.26 -13.34 -15.94
CA ALA A 453 -26.29 -12.56 -15.27
C ALA A 453 -26.69 -11.30 -16.04
N ALA A 454 -25.76 -10.66 -16.76
CA ALA A 454 -26.07 -9.47 -17.54
C ALA A 454 -26.75 -9.82 -18.87
N THR A 455 -26.24 -10.84 -19.58
CA THR A 455 -26.57 -11.08 -21.00
C THR A 455 -27.53 -12.24 -21.25
N GLN A 456 -27.70 -13.14 -20.28
CA GLN A 456 -28.45 -14.39 -20.49
C GLN A 456 -29.67 -14.52 -19.59
N THR A 457 -29.91 -13.60 -18.66
CA THR A 457 -31.15 -13.59 -17.86
C THR A 457 -32.13 -12.57 -18.41
N SER A 458 -33.38 -12.69 -18.00
CA SER A 458 -34.44 -11.74 -18.35
C SER A 458 -34.85 -10.85 -17.17
N SER A 459 -34.34 -11.09 -15.95
CA SER A 459 -34.68 -10.25 -14.80
C SER A 459 -33.65 -10.38 -13.68
N ASN A 460 -33.64 -9.42 -12.77
CA ASN A 460 -32.87 -9.52 -11.52
C ASN A 460 -33.33 -10.72 -10.66
N ARG A 461 -34.61 -11.11 -10.79
CA ARG A 461 -35.19 -12.21 -10.03
C ARG A 461 -34.60 -13.57 -10.43
N GLU A 462 -34.25 -13.75 -11.70
CA GLU A 462 -33.49 -14.92 -12.17
C GLU A 462 -32.05 -14.94 -11.64
N VAL A 463 -31.45 -13.76 -11.44
CA VAL A 463 -30.07 -13.64 -10.94
C VAL A 463 -29.97 -13.97 -9.45
N VAL A 464 -30.83 -13.35 -8.64
CA VAL A 464 -30.79 -13.45 -7.18
C VAL A 464 -31.53 -14.69 -6.66
N GLY A 465 -32.44 -15.25 -7.46
CA GLY A 465 -33.36 -16.28 -7.00
C GLY A 465 -34.44 -15.69 -6.08
N GLY A 466 -35.14 -16.55 -5.35
CA GLY A 466 -36.13 -16.08 -4.39
C GLY A 466 -37.13 -17.16 -4.00
N THR A 467 -38.39 -16.77 -3.86
CA THR A 467 -39.45 -17.70 -3.50
C THR A 467 -40.64 -17.52 -4.42
N ARG A 468 -41.17 -18.63 -4.93
CA ARG A 468 -42.41 -18.71 -5.69
C ARG A 468 -43.42 -19.54 -4.90
N TYR A 469 -44.67 -19.11 -4.87
CA TYR A 469 -45.75 -19.96 -4.36
C TYR A 469 -46.31 -20.77 -5.52
N GLN A 470 -46.31 -22.10 -5.40
CA GLN A 470 -46.90 -23.00 -6.37
C GLN A 470 -48.15 -23.62 -5.75
N GLN A 471 -49.25 -23.62 -6.50
CA GLN A 471 -50.46 -24.35 -6.09
C GLN A 471 -50.21 -25.84 -6.31
N GLN A 472 -50.33 -26.62 -5.24
CA GLN A 472 -50.26 -28.08 -5.26
C GLN A 472 -51.57 -28.57 -4.65
N GLY A 473 -52.57 -28.82 -5.51
CA GLY A 473 -53.97 -28.97 -5.07
C GLY A 473 -54.51 -27.69 -4.42
N ASP A 474 -55.22 -27.83 -3.30
CA ASP A 474 -55.81 -26.70 -2.54
C ASP A 474 -54.79 -25.90 -1.69
N LYS A 475 -53.51 -26.29 -1.67
CA LYS A 475 -52.48 -25.64 -0.84
C LYS A 475 -51.49 -24.84 -1.68
N ARG A 476 -51.20 -23.61 -1.23
CA ARG A 476 -50.07 -22.79 -1.73
C ARG A 476 -48.79 -23.24 -1.03
N VAL A 477 -47.94 -23.96 -1.76
CA VAL A 477 -46.64 -24.41 -1.25
C VAL A 477 -45.58 -23.38 -1.62
N LYS A 478 -44.73 -23.04 -0.65
CA LYS A 478 -43.60 -22.14 -0.82
C LYS A 478 -42.45 -22.90 -1.48
N VAL A 479 -42.14 -22.60 -2.74
CA VAL A 479 -41.04 -23.20 -3.52
C VAL A 479 -39.88 -22.21 -3.60
N THR A 480 -38.69 -22.63 -3.19
CA THR A 480 -37.47 -21.82 -3.31
C THR A 480 -36.95 -21.87 -4.74
N VAL A 481 -36.76 -20.71 -5.34
CA VAL A 481 -36.13 -20.57 -6.66
C VAL A 481 -34.64 -20.32 -6.42
N PRO A 482 -33.74 -21.21 -6.88
CA PRO A 482 -32.31 -21.02 -6.69
C PRO A 482 -31.82 -19.76 -7.44
N PRO A 483 -30.75 -19.12 -6.96
CA PRO A 483 -30.07 -18.06 -7.72
C PRO A 483 -29.51 -18.62 -9.05
N LEU A 484 -29.09 -17.73 -9.95
CA LEU A 484 -28.61 -18.11 -11.28
C LEU A 484 -27.56 -19.23 -11.22
N GLN A 485 -27.92 -20.36 -11.83
CA GLN A 485 -27.02 -21.50 -12.03
C GLN A 485 -26.49 -21.45 -13.46
N CYS A 486 -25.31 -20.85 -13.64
CA CYS A 486 -24.68 -20.71 -14.95
C CYS A 486 -23.49 -21.66 -15.16
N PHE A 487 -23.15 -22.48 -14.18
CA PHE A 487 -22.07 -23.47 -14.28
C PHE A 487 -22.65 -24.86 -14.42
N ALA A 488 -21.95 -25.71 -15.17
CA ALA A 488 -22.30 -27.11 -15.35
C ALA A 488 -21.11 -27.98 -14.94
N VAL A 489 -21.40 -29.05 -14.20
CA VAL A 489 -20.43 -30.07 -13.80
C VAL A 489 -20.78 -31.37 -14.51
N ARG A 490 -19.82 -31.95 -15.24
CA ARG A 490 -19.97 -33.30 -15.79
C ARG A 490 -19.92 -34.33 -14.65
N GLY A 491 -20.90 -35.23 -14.61
CA GLY A 491 -20.91 -36.30 -13.61
C GLY A 491 -19.75 -37.28 -13.80
N SER A 492 -19.04 -37.60 -12.71
CA SER A 492 -18.07 -38.71 -12.68
C SER A 492 -18.80 -40.02 -12.34
N GLY A 493 -18.76 -41.00 -13.24
CA GLY A 493 -19.20 -42.38 -12.93
C GLY A 493 -20.68 -42.69 -13.17
N GLY A 494 -21.14 -42.66 -14.43
CA GLY A 494 -22.38 -43.33 -14.85
C GLY A 494 -23.71 -42.67 -14.46
N GLN A 495 -23.73 -41.60 -13.66
CA GLN A 495 -24.92 -40.77 -13.49
C GLN A 495 -25.17 -39.93 -14.75
N LYS A 496 -26.23 -40.25 -15.51
CA LYS A 496 -26.70 -39.47 -16.65
C LYS A 496 -27.31 -38.16 -16.16
N GLY A 497 -26.53 -37.09 -16.17
CA GLY A 497 -27.01 -35.71 -15.99
C GLY A 497 -25.90 -34.73 -15.63
N GLU A 498 -25.90 -33.55 -16.26
CA GLU A 498 -25.02 -32.44 -15.90
C GLU A 498 -25.63 -31.69 -14.69
N LYS A 499 -24.87 -31.54 -13.58
CA LYS A 499 -25.35 -30.81 -12.39
C LYS A 499 -25.12 -29.32 -12.62
N MET A 500 -26.19 -28.53 -12.60
CA MET A 500 -26.10 -27.07 -12.68
C MET A 500 -25.76 -26.47 -11.31
N THR A 501 -24.80 -25.55 -11.27
CA THR A 501 -24.30 -24.92 -10.04
C THR A 501 -24.18 -23.40 -10.21
N GLY A 502 -24.21 -22.68 -9.09
CA GLY A 502 -24.04 -21.24 -9.04
C GLY A 502 -22.60 -20.82 -8.77
N VAL A 503 -22.38 -19.50 -8.75
CA VAL A 503 -21.05 -18.93 -8.45
C VAL A 503 -20.60 -19.21 -7.03
N ARG A 504 -21.54 -19.36 -6.09
CA ARG A 504 -21.24 -19.60 -4.68
C ARG A 504 -20.57 -20.95 -4.48
N GLU A 505 -21.10 -21.99 -5.13
CA GLU A 505 -20.57 -23.36 -5.09
C GLU A 505 -19.17 -23.44 -5.72
N VAL A 506 -18.98 -22.79 -6.87
CA VAL A 506 -17.67 -22.76 -7.56
C VAL A 506 -16.61 -22.04 -6.73
N VAL A 507 -16.95 -20.88 -6.16
CA VAL A 507 -16.02 -20.14 -5.28
C VAL A 507 -15.78 -20.90 -3.97
N HIS A 508 -16.81 -21.54 -3.41
CA HIS A 508 -16.67 -22.36 -2.21
C HIS A 508 -15.74 -23.57 -2.46
N LYS A 509 -15.80 -24.19 -3.65
CA LYS A 509 -14.84 -25.24 -4.01
C LYS A 509 -13.40 -24.73 -4.10
N ALA A 510 -13.18 -23.55 -4.69
CA ALA A 510 -11.84 -22.95 -4.73
C ALA A 510 -11.32 -22.64 -3.32
N TRP A 511 -12.21 -22.19 -2.43
CA TRP A 511 -11.92 -21.97 -1.03
C TRP A 511 -11.59 -23.29 -0.30
N LEU A 512 -12.36 -24.36 -0.49
CA LEU A 512 -12.13 -25.67 0.13
C LEU A 512 -10.79 -26.27 -0.29
N ASP A 513 -10.40 -26.12 -1.56
CA ASP A 513 -9.10 -26.57 -2.06
C ASP A 513 -7.94 -25.87 -1.35
N GLU A 514 -8.07 -24.56 -1.10
CA GLU A 514 -7.05 -23.78 -0.41
C GLU A 514 -6.98 -24.19 1.08
N VAL A 515 -8.12 -24.38 1.74
CA VAL A 515 -8.23 -24.86 3.13
C VAL A 515 -7.57 -26.23 3.29
N ALA A 516 -7.89 -27.17 2.40
CA ALA A 516 -7.33 -28.51 2.42
C ALA A 516 -5.81 -28.49 2.17
N LYS A 517 -5.35 -27.70 1.19
CA LYS A 517 -3.94 -27.61 0.81
C LYS A 517 -3.04 -27.12 1.95
N TYR A 518 -3.49 -26.11 2.70
CA TYR A 518 -2.69 -25.51 3.77
C TYR A 518 -3.09 -25.96 5.19
N HIS A 519 -4.02 -26.92 5.30
CA HIS A 519 -4.49 -27.47 6.58
C HIS A 519 -5.01 -26.36 7.53
N LEU A 520 -5.82 -25.45 6.99
CA LEU A 520 -6.31 -24.30 7.73
C LEU A 520 -7.41 -24.71 8.72
N VAL A 521 -7.37 -24.17 9.94
CA VAL A 521 -8.36 -24.42 11.00
C VAL A 521 -9.04 -23.10 11.37
N GLY A 522 -10.31 -23.15 11.77
CA GLY A 522 -11.09 -21.95 12.12
C GLY A 522 -11.63 -21.17 10.92
N VAL A 523 -11.70 -21.82 9.75
CA VAL A 523 -12.28 -21.25 8.53
C VAL A 523 -13.80 -21.42 8.61
N VAL A 524 -14.54 -20.32 8.43
CA VAL A 524 -16.01 -20.28 8.55
C VAL A 524 -16.61 -20.46 7.16
N LYS A 525 -17.58 -21.35 7.04
CA LYS A 525 -18.30 -21.59 5.78
C LYS A 525 -19.03 -20.32 5.32
N GLY A 526 -18.48 -19.62 4.33
CA GLY A 526 -18.91 -18.24 4.06
C GLY A 526 -20.10 -18.01 3.11
N PHE A 527 -20.63 -19.03 2.42
CA PHE A 527 -21.74 -18.84 1.47
C PHE A 527 -23.11 -19.35 1.91
N ASN A 528 -23.19 -20.17 2.99
CA ASN A 528 -24.36 -20.54 3.81
C ASN A 528 -24.14 -21.92 4.48
N GLU A 529 -24.78 -22.14 5.63
CA GLU A 529 -24.79 -23.42 6.38
C GLU A 529 -25.61 -24.55 5.71
N HIS A 530 -26.39 -24.24 4.66
CA HIS A 530 -27.36 -25.16 4.05
C HIS A 530 -26.84 -26.00 2.88
N LEU A 531 -25.62 -25.76 2.41
CA LEU A 531 -24.96 -26.63 1.42
C LEU A 531 -24.09 -27.60 2.20
N ASP A 532 -24.12 -28.90 1.93
CA ASP A 532 -23.13 -29.81 2.52
C ASP A 532 -21.81 -29.71 1.74
N ASP A 533 -20.67 -29.97 2.38
CA ASP A 533 -19.36 -29.95 1.68
C ASP A 533 -19.31 -30.96 0.52
N GLN A 534 -20.17 -31.98 0.56
CA GLN A 534 -20.39 -32.94 -0.51
C GLN A 534 -21.04 -32.34 -1.76
N ASP A 535 -21.80 -31.24 -1.63
CA ASP A 535 -22.48 -30.61 -2.77
C ASP A 535 -21.54 -29.87 -3.73
N CYS A 536 -20.31 -29.60 -3.29
CA CYS A 536 -19.29 -28.85 -4.02
C CYS A 536 -18.17 -29.73 -4.61
N GLN A 537 -18.29 -31.06 -4.53
CA GLN A 537 -17.31 -31.98 -5.09
C GLN A 537 -17.38 -32.02 -6.62
N CYS A 538 -16.48 -31.30 -7.28
CA CYS A 538 -16.25 -31.39 -8.73
C CYS A 538 -14.76 -31.27 -9.05
N GLU A 539 -14.32 -31.95 -10.11
CA GLU A 539 -13.00 -31.74 -10.69
C GLU A 539 -13.02 -30.49 -11.56
N TRP A 540 -12.00 -29.63 -11.47
CA TRP A 540 -11.93 -28.38 -12.23
C TRP A 540 -11.97 -28.59 -13.74
N GLY A 541 -11.40 -29.69 -14.25
CA GLY A 541 -11.48 -30.07 -15.67
C GLY A 541 -12.88 -30.48 -16.14
N GLN A 542 -13.81 -30.74 -15.21
CA GLN A 542 -15.21 -31.09 -15.48
C GLN A 542 -16.16 -29.89 -15.35
N LEU A 543 -15.63 -28.71 -14.99
CA LEU A 543 -16.40 -27.47 -14.84
C LEU A 543 -16.51 -26.72 -16.16
N GLY A 544 -17.73 -26.41 -16.56
CA GLY A 544 -18.01 -25.71 -17.81
C GLY A 544 -19.33 -24.97 -17.78
N ARG A 545 -19.87 -24.73 -18.96
CA ARG A 545 -21.21 -24.18 -19.18
C ARG A 545 -21.94 -24.98 -20.26
N ILE A 546 -23.25 -24.95 -20.23
CA ILE A 546 -24.08 -25.48 -21.33
C ILE A 546 -24.33 -24.34 -22.31
N ASP A 547 -23.97 -24.53 -23.58
CA ASP A 547 -24.32 -23.62 -24.63
C ASP A 547 -25.83 -23.66 -24.90
N ARG A 548 -26.51 -22.51 -24.82
CA ARG A 548 -27.97 -22.46 -24.92
C ARG A 548 -28.52 -22.74 -26.32
N GLN A 549 -27.70 -22.60 -27.36
CA GLN A 549 -28.13 -22.82 -28.75
C GLN A 549 -27.98 -24.29 -29.14
N THR A 550 -26.90 -24.90 -28.68
CA THR A 550 -26.53 -26.28 -29.07
C THR A 550 -26.84 -27.32 -27.99
N GLY A 551 -27.06 -26.89 -26.74
CA GLY A 551 -27.21 -27.79 -25.59
C GLY A 551 -25.94 -28.53 -25.21
N LEU A 552 -24.79 -28.17 -25.79
CA LEU A 552 -23.51 -28.86 -25.60
C LEU A 552 -22.70 -28.23 -24.46
N PHE A 553 -21.97 -29.09 -23.75
CA PHE A 553 -21.01 -28.67 -22.74
C PHE A 553 -19.79 -27.98 -23.36
N VAL A 554 -19.46 -26.80 -22.84
CA VAL A 554 -18.27 -26.01 -23.19
C VAL A 554 -17.42 -25.82 -21.93
N SER A 555 -16.16 -26.26 -21.97
CA SER A 555 -15.22 -26.03 -20.86
C SER A 555 -14.96 -24.53 -20.67
N LEU A 556 -14.89 -24.10 -19.40
CA LEU A 556 -14.59 -22.72 -19.04
C LEU A 556 -13.09 -22.48 -18.78
N GLY A 557 -12.25 -23.51 -18.86
CA GLY A 557 -10.79 -23.39 -18.68
C GLY A 557 -10.38 -22.88 -17.29
N ILE A 558 -11.16 -23.20 -16.26
CA ILE A 558 -10.94 -22.74 -14.89
C ILE A 558 -10.01 -23.74 -14.17
N GLU A 559 -8.73 -23.79 -14.53
CA GLU A 559 -7.74 -24.72 -13.94
C GLU A 559 -6.86 -24.11 -12.83
#